data_AF-A0A157SL19-F1
#
_entry.id   AF-A0A157SL19-F1
#
_cell.length_a   1.000
_cell.length_b   1.000
_cell.length_c   1.000
_cell.angle_alpha   90.00
_cell.angle_beta   90.00
_cell.angle_gamma   90.00
#
_symmetry.space_group_name_H-M   'P 1'
#
loop_
_entity.id
_entity.type
_entity.pdbx_description
1 polymer ?
#
loop_
_entity_poly.entity_id
_entity_poly.type
_entity_poly.pdbx_seq_one_letter_code
_entity_poly.pdbx_strand_id
1 'polypeptide(L)'
;MIETIHQGLQADGITVSIAKLCRWFNVPRRTVYYKAVKASPKLDPQFVAPIKALIEESPSFGYRTVAHLLGFNKNTVQRVFQLMVMPPKKRGNQK
;
A
#
# COMPACT_ATOMS: atom_id res chain seq x y z
N MET A 1 -3.64 -17.17 8.98
CA MET A 1 -4.78 -17.98 9.45
C MET A 1 -4.50 -19.47 9.28
N ILE A 2 -4.67 -20.09 8.10
CA ILE A 2 -4.37 -21.52 7.91
C ILE A 2 -2.91 -21.87 8.22
N GLU A 3 -1.97 -21.03 7.80
CA GLU A 3 -0.54 -21.17 8.09
C GLU A 3 -0.25 -21.09 9.61
N THR A 4 -0.97 -20.23 10.32
CA THR A 4 -0.87 -20.05 11.77
C THR A 4 -1.36 -21.29 12.52
N ILE A 5 -2.48 -21.87 12.07
CA ILE A 5 -3.03 -23.12 12.63
C ILE A 5 -2.08 -24.30 12.36
N HIS A 6 -1.48 -24.36 11.16
CA HIS A 6 -0.50 -25.39 10.83
C HIS A 6 0.74 -25.31 11.74
N GLN A 7 1.23 -24.10 12.03
CA GLN A 7 2.34 -23.88 12.96
C GLN A 7 1.99 -24.29 14.40
N GLY A 8 0.79 -23.95 14.88
CA GLY A 8 0.32 -24.36 16.21
C GLY A 8 0.22 -25.87 16.35
N LEU A 9 -0.42 -26.55 15.38
CA LEU A 9 -0.54 -28.02 15.39
C LEU A 9 0.83 -28.71 15.35
N GLN A 10 1.79 -28.17 14.60
CA GLN A 10 3.16 -28.69 14.62
C GLN A 10 3.86 -28.51 15.96
N ALA A 11 3.65 -27.38 16.64
CA ALA A 11 4.21 -27.14 17.97
C ALA A 11 3.63 -28.13 19.00
N ASP A 12 2.39 -28.55 18.83
CA ASP A 12 1.72 -29.59 19.63
C ASP A 12 2.12 -31.03 19.23
N GLY A 13 3.07 -31.19 18.29
CA GLY A 13 3.55 -32.49 17.79
C GLY A 13 2.63 -33.16 16.77
N ILE A 14 1.54 -32.49 16.36
CA ILE A 14 0.55 -33.02 15.41
C ILE A 14 0.94 -32.61 13.99
N THR A 15 1.44 -33.57 13.21
CA THR A 15 1.85 -33.30 11.82
C THR A 15 0.68 -33.50 10.85
N VAL A 16 0.13 -32.41 10.31
CA VAL A 16 -0.97 -32.44 9.32
C VAL A 16 -0.54 -31.72 8.05
N SER A 17 -0.82 -32.29 6.88
CA SER A 17 -0.52 -31.61 5.61
C SER A 17 -1.42 -30.38 5.39
N ILE A 18 -0.85 -29.33 4.80
CA ILE A 18 -1.59 -28.11 4.42
C ILE A 18 -2.81 -28.44 3.53
N ALA A 19 -2.71 -29.45 2.65
CA ALA A 19 -3.83 -29.88 1.81
C ALA A 19 -5.01 -30.41 2.62
N LYS A 20 -4.74 -31.17 3.70
CA LYS A 20 -5.75 -31.72 4.59
C LYS A 20 -6.43 -30.61 5.41
N LEU A 21 -5.64 -29.66 5.92
CA LEU A 21 -6.17 -28.46 6.60
C LEU A 21 -7.05 -27.61 5.67
N CYS A 22 -6.58 -27.33 4.44
CA CYS A 22 -7.36 -26.57 3.47
C CYS A 22 -8.71 -27.24 3.16
N ARG A 23 -8.73 -28.58 3.07
CA ARG A 23 -9.95 -29.36 2.85
C ARG A 23 -10.90 -29.29 4.05
N TRP A 24 -10.40 -29.41 5.28
CA TRP A 24 -11.22 -29.31 6.49
C TRP A 24 -11.87 -27.95 6.67
N PHE A 25 -11.12 -26.88 6.39
CA PHE A 25 -11.61 -25.50 6.54
C PHE A 25 -12.28 -24.95 5.27
N ASN A 26 -12.45 -25.77 4.22
CA ASN A 26 -12.98 -25.37 2.92
C ASN A 26 -12.30 -24.11 2.33
N VAL A 27 -10.98 -24.00 2.52
CA VAL A 27 -10.17 -22.88 2.03
C VAL A 27 -9.43 -23.30 0.76
N PRO A 28 -9.55 -22.56 -0.36
CA PRO A 28 -8.76 -22.84 -1.55
C PRO A 28 -7.26 -22.73 -1.26
N ARG A 29 -6.48 -23.78 -1.55
CA ARG A 29 -5.02 -23.80 -1.28
C ARG A 29 -4.26 -22.61 -1.89
N ARG A 30 -4.76 -22.06 -3.00
CA ARG A 30 -4.19 -20.88 -3.68
C ARG A 30 -4.16 -19.65 -2.77
N THR A 31 -5.18 -19.43 -1.93
CA THR A 31 -5.21 -18.27 -1.03
C THR A 31 -4.25 -18.41 0.15
N VAL A 32 -3.84 -19.65 0.46
CA VAL A 32 -2.83 -19.93 1.49
C VAL A 32 -1.43 -19.60 0.98
N TYR A 33 -1.09 -20.00 -0.25
CA TYR A 33 0.24 -19.75 -0.80
C TYR A 33 0.43 -18.34 -1.38
N TYR A 34 -0.57 -17.83 -2.09
CA TYR A 34 -0.45 -16.55 -2.76
C TYR A 34 -1.11 -15.47 -1.91
N LYS A 35 -0.29 -14.74 -1.16
CA LYS A 35 -0.70 -13.49 -0.51
C LYS A 35 -0.58 -12.36 -1.52
N ALA A 36 -1.66 -11.60 -1.69
CA ALA A 36 -1.63 -10.40 -2.53
C ALA A 36 -0.72 -9.36 -1.87
N VAL A 37 0.46 -9.15 -2.46
CA VAL A 37 1.39 -8.11 -2.01
C VAL A 37 1.09 -6.85 -2.83
N LYS A 38 0.62 -5.79 -2.16
CA LYS A 38 0.53 -4.46 -2.78
C LYS A 38 1.93 -3.85 -2.79
N ALA A 39 2.45 -3.54 -3.97
CA ALA A 39 3.71 -2.82 -4.10
C ALA A 39 3.56 -1.38 -3.58
N SER A 40 4.65 -0.85 -3.01
CA SER A 40 4.72 0.56 -2.63
C SER A 40 4.57 1.44 -3.88
N PRO A 41 3.80 2.55 -3.80
CA PRO A 41 3.68 3.49 -4.90
C PRO A 41 5.05 4.04 -5.28
N LYS A 42 5.42 3.94 -6.56
CA LYS A 42 6.63 4.55 -7.10
C LYS A 42 6.28 5.93 -7.66
N LEU A 43 7.01 6.94 -7.21
CA LEU A 43 6.95 8.29 -7.77
C LEU A 43 8.23 8.55 -8.54
N ASP A 44 8.08 9.15 -9.72
CA ASP A 44 9.22 9.52 -10.55
C ASP A 44 9.95 10.73 -9.93
N PRO A 45 11.27 10.60 -9.64
CA PRO A 45 12.09 11.67 -9.07
C PRO A 45 12.03 12.99 -9.84
N GLN A 46 11.85 12.93 -11.16
CA GLN A 46 11.83 14.13 -12.03
C GLN A 46 10.72 15.10 -11.65
N PHE A 47 9.56 14.59 -11.20
CA PHE A 47 8.47 15.45 -10.73
C PHE A 47 8.61 15.77 -9.25
N VAL A 48 9.14 14.85 -8.47
CA VAL A 48 9.27 15.01 -7.01
C VAL A 48 10.21 16.15 -6.64
N ALA A 49 11.39 16.22 -7.28
CA ALA A 49 12.39 17.23 -6.98
C ALA A 49 11.90 18.68 -7.15
N PRO A 50 11.36 19.08 -8.33
CA PRO A 50 10.87 20.45 -8.53
C PRO A 50 9.63 20.76 -7.68
N ILE A 51 8.73 19.79 -7.45
CA ILE A 51 7.58 20.00 -6.58
C ILE A 51 8.03 20.25 -5.13
N LYS A 52 9.01 19.50 -4.64
CA LYS A 52 9.56 19.69 -3.29
C LYS A 52 10.23 21.05 -3.13
N ALA A 53 11.07 21.42 -4.10
CA ALA A 53 11.74 22.72 -4.09
C ALA A 53 10.73 23.88 -4.01
N LEU A 54 9.65 23.80 -4.80
CA LEU A 54 8.63 24.85 -4.82
C LEU A 54 7.81 24.93 -3.51
N ILE A 55 7.61 23.80 -2.84
CA ILE A 55 6.91 23.76 -1.54
C ILE A 55 7.79 24.31 -0.43
N GLU A 56 9.10 24.05 -0.48
CA GLU A 56 10.07 24.57 0.47
C GLU A 56 10.20 26.09 0.37
N GLU A 57 10.20 26.62 -0.85
CA GLU A 57 10.19 28.07 -1.10
C GLU A 57 8.86 28.74 -0.70
N SER A 58 7.73 28.04 -0.85
CA SER A 58 6.40 28.61 -0.61
C SER A 58 5.41 27.56 -0.09
N PRO A 59 5.34 27.36 1.24
CA PRO A 59 4.55 26.29 1.86
C PRO A 59 3.04 26.46 1.72
N SER A 60 2.57 27.67 1.38
CA SER A 60 1.15 27.98 1.19
C SER A 60 0.59 27.55 -0.17
N PHE A 61 1.43 27.11 -1.11
CA PHE A 61 0.96 26.71 -2.43
C PHE A 61 0.25 25.36 -2.44
N GLY A 62 -1.02 25.38 -2.85
CA GLY A 62 -1.79 24.17 -3.13
C GLY A 62 -1.35 23.47 -4.41
N TYR A 63 -1.63 22.16 -4.51
CA TYR A 63 -1.21 21.32 -5.65
C TYR A 63 -1.66 21.83 -7.03
N ARG A 64 -2.77 22.59 -7.12
CA ARG A 64 -3.24 23.19 -8.38
C ARG A 64 -2.30 24.31 -8.84
N THR A 65 -1.94 25.20 -7.92
CA THR A 65 -1.01 26.31 -8.19
C THR A 65 0.36 25.77 -8.58
N VAL A 66 0.86 24.78 -7.85
CA VAL A 66 2.13 24.11 -8.18
C VAL A 66 2.09 23.47 -9.57
N ALA A 67 0.98 22.83 -9.94
CA ALA A 67 0.82 22.25 -11.27
C ALA A 67 0.84 23.32 -12.39
N HIS A 68 0.18 24.46 -12.17
CA HIS A 68 0.19 25.56 -13.13
C HIS A 68 1.59 26.19 -13.28
N LEU A 69 2.29 26.41 -12.17
CA LEU A 69 3.63 27.03 -12.18
C LEU A 69 4.69 26.14 -12.84
N LEU A 70 4.62 24.82 -12.60
CA LEU A 70 5.57 23.85 -13.18
C LEU A 70 5.13 23.32 -14.55
N GLY A 71 3.94 23.70 -15.04
CA GLY A 71 3.36 23.15 -16.28
C GLY A 71 3.09 21.64 -16.23
N PHE A 72 2.98 21.07 -15.03
CA PHE A 72 2.80 19.64 -14.84
C PHE A 72 1.34 19.22 -14.87
N ASN A 73 1.12 17.94 -15.17
CA ASN A 73 -0.20 17.34 -15.03
C ASN A 73 -0.67 17.43 -13.57
N LYS A 74 -1.82 18.07 -13.37
CA LYS A 74 -2.48 18.23 -12.07
C LYS A 74 -2.58 16.92 -11.29
N ASN A 75 -2.89 15.81 -11.96
CA ASN A 75 -3.05 14.51 -11.30
C ASN A 75 -1.72 13.96 -10.77
N THR A 76 -0.62 14.20 -11.48
CA THR A 76 0.73 13.81 -11.05
C THR A 76 1.14 14.61 -9.81
N VAL A 77 0.96 15.93 -9.85
CA VAL A 77 1.25 16.80 -8.69
C VAL A 77 0.37 16.43 -7.50
N GLN A 78 -0.93 16.23 -7.72
CA GLN A 78 -1.84 15.78 -6.66
C GLN A 78 -1.42 14.44 -6.05
N ARG A 79 -0.93 13.50 -6.87
CA ARG A 79 -0.45 12.19 -6.39
C ARG A 79 0.82 12.32 -5.56
N VAL A 80 1.76 13.17 -5.97
CA VAL A 80 2.98 13.47 -5.20
C VAL A 80 2.62 14.10 -3.85
N PHE A 81 1.72 15.08 -3.83
CA PHE A 81 1.22 15.70 -2.61
C PHE A 81 0.59 14.67 -1.65
N GLN A 82 -0.25 13.76 -2.16
CA GLN A 82 -0.88 12.71 -1.35
C GLN A 82 0.09 11.68 -0.78
N LEU A 83 1.26 11.49 -1.38
CA LEU A 83 2.22 10.49 -0.94
C LEU A 83 3.35 11.07 -0.09
N MET A 84 3.68 12.36 -0.25
CA MET A 84 4.85 12.99 0.38
C MET A 84 4.53 14.12 1.36
N VAL A 85 3.44 14.87 1.17
CA VAL A 85 3.22 16.16 1.87
C VAL A 85 1.98 16.11 2.75
N MET A 86 0.87 15.56 2.22
CA MET A 86 -0.40 15.49 2.94
C MET A 86 -1.09 14.15 2.64
N PRO A 87 -0.74 13.08 3.38
CA PRO A 87 -1.37 11.79 3.18
C PRO A 87 -2.87 11.88 3.43
N PRO A 88 -3.71 11.29 2.55
CA PRO A 88 -5.14 11.27 2.78
C PRO A 88 -5.42 10.60 4.12
N LYS A 89 -6.16 11.27 5.00
CA LYS A 89 -6.66 10.66 6.24
C LYS A 89 -7.38 9.37 5.85
N LYS A 90 -6.89 8.23 6.35
CA LYS A 90 -7.52 6.93 6.14
C LYS A 90 -9.00 7.11 6.53
N ARG A 91 -9.92 6.95 5.58
CA ARG A 91 -11.33 6.77 5.92
C ARG A 91 -11.35 5.49 6.74
N GLY A 92 -11.61 5.62 8.04
CA GLY A 92 -11.75 4.46 8.91
C GLY A 92 -12.79 3.57 8.27
N ASN A 93 -12.39 2.36 7.86
CA ASN A 93 -13.35 1.29 7.65
C ASN A 93 -13.92 0.96 9.03
N GLN A 94 -14.89 1.75 9.48
CA GLN A 94 -15.85 1.32 10.48
C GLN A 94 -16.72 0.28 9.78
N LYS A 95 -16.36 -0.99 9.99
CA LYS A 95 -17.28 -2.11 9.87
C LYS A 95 -17.73 -2.47 11.27
#